data_AF-R7KAG5-F1
#
_entry.id   AF-R7KAG5-F1
#
_cell.length_a   1.000
_cell.length_b   1.000
_cell.length_c   1.000
_cell.angle_alpha   90.00
_cell.angle_beta   90.00
_cell.angle_gamma   90.00
#
_symmetry.space_group_name_H-M   'P 1'
#
loop_
_entity.id
_entity.type
_entity.pdbx_description
1 polymer ?
#
loop_
_entity_poly.entity_id
_entity_poly.type
_entity_poly.pdbx_seq_one_letter_code
_entity_poly.pdbx_strand_id
1 'polypeptide(L)'
;MVKAVETLEILPDIVLIDAVKLDLSVESKSIIHGDALSYAIGCASILAKVSRDRYMARCDEQYPEYGFKKNKGYGTKEHIEAIIKYGVTPLHRAQFVQSAVEHYEQKGGRQ
;
A
#
# COMPACT_ATOMS: atom_id res chain seq x y z
N MET A 1 -0.40 2.61 11.24
CA MET A 1 0.82 3.19 11.85
C MET A 1 0.74 3.11 13.37
N VAL A 2 -0.29 3.68 14.02
CA VAL A 2 -0.53 3.54 15.48
C VAL A 2 -0.35 2.10 15.98
N LYS A 3 -1.10 1.13 15.42
CA LYS A 3 -0.95 -0.29 15.74
C LYS A 3 0.48 -0.84 15.64
N ALA A 4 1.27 -0.36 14.67
CA ALA A 4 2.64 -0.84 14.49
C ALA A 4 3.57 -0.34 15.60
N VAL A 5 3.32 0.85 16.14
CA VAL A 5 4.03 1.40 17.31
C VAL A 5 3.60 0.67 18.58
N GLU A 6 2.30 0.45 18.76
CA GLU A 6 1.73 -0.22 19.94
C GLU A 6 2.17 -1.68 20.10
N THR A 7 2.59 -2.33 19.01
CA THR A 7 3.07 -3.72 19.03
C THR A 7 4.59 -3.86 19.19
N LEU A 8 5.33 -2.75 19.37
CA LEU A 8 6.77 -2.83 19.58
C LEU A 8 7.08 -3.43 20.95
N GLU A 9 7.94 -4.44 20.97
CA GLU A 9 8.42 -5.05 22.22
C GLU A 9 9.25 -4.06 23.07
N ILE A 10 9.98 -3.17 22.38
CA ILE A 10 10.75 -2.10 23.00
C ILE A 10 10.01 -0.79 22.77
N LEU A 11 9.59 -0.15 23.85
CA LEU A 11 8.95 1.16 23.80
C LEU A 11 9.99 2.22 23.40
N PRO A 12 9.79 2.96 22.30
CA PRO A 12 10.70 4.02 21.90
C PRO A 12 10.49 5.28 22.76
N ASP A 13 11.54 6.07 22.94
CA ASP A 13 11.43 7.40 23.56
C ASP A 13 10.76 8.41 22.62
N ILE A 14 11.02 8.28 21.30
CA ILE A 14 10.47 9.14 20.26
C ILE A 14 10.18 8.34 18.97
N VAL A 15 9.08 8.69 18.29
CA VAL A 15 8.71 8.13 16.99
C VAL A 15 8.86 9.18 15.88
N LEU A 16 9.68 8.88 14.87
CA LEU A 16 9.81 9.72 13.68
C LEU A 16 8.87 9.22 12.57
N ILE A 17 8.07 10.13 12.00
CA ILE A 17 6.99 9.78 11.06
C ILE A 17 7.18 10.52 9.74
N ASP A 18 7.05 9.82 8.62
CA ASP A 18 7.10 10.42 7.29
C ASP A 18 5.79 11.16 6.96
N ALA A 19 5.87 12.49 6.89
CA ALA A 19 4.85 13.42 6.41
C ALA A 19 3.42 13.28 7.00
N VAL A 20 3.27 12.63 8.15
CA VAL A 20 1.96 12.44 8.82
C VAL A 20 2.07 12.76 10.31
N LYS A 21 1.07 13.44 10.86
CA LYS A 21 0.91 13.59 12.30
C LYS A 21 0.00 12.50 12.83
N LEU A 22 0.45 11.78 13.84
CA LEU A 22 -0.33 10.76 14.54
C LEU A 22 -0.52 11.16 15.99
N ASP A 23 -1.67 10.80 16.55
CA ASP A 23 -1.87 10.85 17.99
C ASP A 23 -1.34 9.55 18.58
N LEU A 24 -0.25 9.64 19.34
CA LEU A 24 0.47 8.52 19.95
C LEU A 24 0.70 8.85 21.42
N SER A 25 0.70 7.82 22.27
CA SER A 25 1.07 7.96 23.69
C SER A 25 2.55 8.28 23.91
N VAL A 26 3.38 8.06 22.88
CA VAL A 26 4.81 8.37 22.85
C VAL A 26 5.03 9.66 22.05
N GLU A 27 6.05 10.43 22.42
CA GLU A 27 6.46 11.62 21.66
C GLU A 27 6.68 11.28 20.19
N SER A 28 6.15 12.11 19.29
CA SER A 28 6.31 11.90 17.86
C SER A 28 6.60 13.17 17.07
N LYS A 29 7.41 13.02 16.02
CA LYS A 29 7.80 14.11 15.12
C LYS A 29 7.53 13.72 13.68
N SER A 30 6.72 14.54 13.01
CA SER A 30 6.50 14.45 11.56
C SER A 30 7.64 15.13 10.81
N ILE A 31 8.17 14.46 9.79
CA ILE A 31 9.25 14.94 8.93
C ILE A 31 8.80 14.80 7.48
N ILE A 32 8.77 15.91 6.74
CA ILE A 32 8.48 15.89 5.30
C ILE A 32 9.70 15.30 4.58
N HIS A 33 9.49 14.33 3.68
CA HIS A 33 10.55 13.55 3.03
C HIS A 33 11.42 12.82 4.07
N GLY A 34 10.78 12.26 5.09
CA GLY A 34 11.46 11.66 6.23
C GLY A 34 12.34 10.47 5.84
N ASP A 35 11.95 9.73 4.81
CA ASP A 35 12.69 8.58 4.28
C ASP A 35 14.06 8.95 3.71
N ALA A 36 14.19 10.15 3.12
CA ALA A 36 15.45 10.69 2.61
C ALA A 36 16.30 11.36 3.70
N LEU A 37 15.68 11.80 4.81
CA LEU A 37 16.33 12.60 5.85
C LEU A 37 16.64 11.84 7.14
N SER A 38 16.05 10.65 7.34
CA SER A 38 16.21 9.84 8.54
C SER A 38 16.43 8.38 8.19
N TYR A 39 17.54 7.82 8.67
CA TYR A 39 17.82 6.39 8.51
C TYR A 39 16.72 5.50 9.10
N ALA A 40 16.15 5.88 10.24
CA ALA A 40 15.08 5.11 10.87
C ALA A 40 13.81 5.05 9.98
N ILE A 41 13.43 6.19 9.38
CA ILE A 41 12.29 6.26 8.48
C ILE A 41 12.62 5.50 7.18
N GLY A 42 13.81 5.68 6.61
CA GLY A 42 14.25 4.95 5.41
C GLY A 42 14.23 3.43 5.61
N CYS A 43 14.75 2.93 6.74
CA CYS A 43 14.70 1.52 7.10
C CYS A 43 13.24 1.02 7.24
N ALA A 44 12.37 1.79 7.90
CA ALA A 44 10.96 1.43 8.02
C ALA A 44 10.26 1.35 6.64
N SER A 45 10.54 2.28 5.73
CA SER A 45 10.02 2.29 4.37
C SER A 45 10.45 1.05 3.57
N ILE A 46 11.72 0.63 3.69
CA ILE A 46 12.22 -0.61 3.08
C ILE A 46 11.48 -1.83 3.62
N LEU A 47 11.38 -1.95 4.96
CA LEU A 47 10.68 -3.08 5.60
C LEU A 47 9.21 -3.14 5.18
N ALA A 48 8.53 -1.99 5.16
CA ALA A 48 7.14 -1.89 4.73
C ALA A 48 6.97 -2.32 3.26
N LYS A 49 7.81 -1.81 2.36
CA LYS A 49 7.76 -2.12 0.93
C LYS A 49 8.02 -3.61 0.65
N VAL A 50 9.11 -4.16 1.19
CA VAL A 50 9.47 -5.57 0.97
C VAL A 50 8.41 -6.50 1.56
N SER A 51 7.85 -6.16 2.74
CA SER A 51 6.78 -6.95 3.35
C SER A 51 5.48 -6.90 2.54
N ARG A 52 5.08 -5.72 2.05
CA ARG A 52 3.93 -5.58 1.15
C ARG A 52 4.13 -6.36 -0.15
N ASP A 53 5.31 -6.27 -0.76
CA ASP A 53 5.55 -6.94 -2.04
C ASP A 53 5.51 -8.47 -1.91
N ARG A 54 5.98 -9.01 -0.78
CA ARG A 54 5.82 -10.44 -0.43
C ARG A 54 4.37 -10.81 -0.18
N TYR A 55 3.60 -9.95 0.50
CA TYR A 55 2.16 -10.16 0.69
C TYR A 55 1.41 -10.22 -0.64
N MET A 56 1.67 -9.27 -1.54
CA MET A 56 1.03 -9.26 -2.86
C MET A 56 1.41 -10.46 -3.73
N ALA A 57 2.64 -10.99 -3.60
CA ALA A 57 3.02 -12.23 -4.27
C ALA A 57 2.21 -13.45 -3.77
N ARG A 58 1.91 -13.54 -2.46
CA ARG A 58 1.03 -14.59 -1.92
C ARG A 58 -0.43 -14.40 -2.35
N CYS A 59 -0.90 -13.17 -2.45
CA CYS A 59 -2.23 -12.88 -2.97
C CYS A 59 -2.38 -13.31 -4.44
N ASP A 60 -1.32 -13.19 -5.23
CA ASP A 60 -1.26 -13.66 -6.62
C ASP A 60 -1.46 -15.17 -6.73
N GLU A 61 -0.93 -15.94 -5.78
CA GLU A 61 -1.15 -17.40 -5.73
C GLU A 61 -2.63 -17.75 -5.50
N GLN A 62 -3.36 -16.91 -4.77
CA GLN A 62 -4.80 -17.09 -4.50
C GLN A 62 -5.70 -16.52 -5.62
N TYR A 63 -5.24 -15.47 -6.29
CA TYR A 63 -5.99 -14.73 -7.31
C TYR A 63 -5.08 -14.46 -8.53
N PRO A 64 -4.66 -15.52 -9.25
CA PRO A 64 -3.64 -15.42 -10.30
C PRO A 64 -4.06 -14.56 -11.49
N GLU A 65 -5.35 -14.38 -11.69
CA GLU A 65 -5.93 -13.60 -12.80
C GLU A 65 -5.63 -12.10 -12.71
N TYR A 66 -5.31 -11.61 -11.51
CA TYR A 66 -5.19 -10.17 -11.22
C TYR A 66 -3.75 -9.66 -11.30
N GLY A 67 -2.75 -10.54 -11.41
CA GLY A 67 -1.35 -10.16 -11.57
C GLY A 67 -0.75 -9.38 -10.40
N PHE A 68 -1.24 -9.61 -9.18
CA PHE A 68 -0.79 -8.98 -7.94
C PHE A 68 0.72 -9.08 -7.70
N LYS A 69 1.38 -10.14 -8.17
CA LYS A 69 2.83 -10.28 -8.07
C LYS A 69 3.56 -9.21 -8.88
N LYS A 70 3.00 -8.75 -9.99
CA LYS A 70 3.58 -7.71 -10.86
C LYS A 70 3.11 -6.32 -10.46
N ASN A 71 1.79 -6.10 -10.40
CA ASN A 71 1.22 -4.77 -10.19
C ASN A 71 1.09 -4.38 -8.72
N LYS A 72 1.29 -5.29 -7.76
CA LYS A 72 1.19 -5.02 -6.31
C LYS A 72 -0.15 -4.44 -5.86
N GLY A 73 -1.22 -4.61 -6.65
CA GLY A 73 -2.55 -4.04 -6.42
C GLY A 73 -2.73 -2.61 -6.94
N TYR A 74 -1.75 -2.03 -7.65
CA TYR A 74 -1.95 -0.76 -8.36
C TYR A 74 -2.89 -0.97 -9.55
N GLY A 75 -3.69 0.06 -9.90
CA GLY A 75 -4.63 0.02 -11.02
C GLY A 75 -3.93 0.15 -12.37
N THR A 76 -3.09 -0.82 -12.73
CA THR A 76 -2.52 -0.91 -14.08
C THR A 76 -3.59 -1.35 -15.08
N LYS A 77 -3.34 -1.15 -16.38
CA LYS A 77 -4.25 -1.60 -17.45
C LYS A 77 -4.65 -3.06 -17.26
N GLU A 78 -3.68 -3.94 -17.06
CA GLU A 78 -3.92 -5.37 -16.90
C GLU A 78 -4.74 -5.69 -15.66
N HIS A 79 -4.54 -4.95 -14.57
CA HIS A 79 -5.28 -5.18 -13.33
C HIS A 79 -6.74 -4.74 -13.46
N ILE A 80 -7.00 -3.58 -14.08
CA ILE A 80 -8.35 -3.09 -14.32
C ILE A 80 -9.08 -4.00 -15.30
N GLU A 81 -8.42 -4.48 -16.35
CA GLU A 81 -8.97 -5.48 -17.27
C GLU A 81 -9.34 -6.78 -16.56
N ALA A 82 -8.50 -7.25 -15.63
CA ALA A 82 -8.82 -8.42 -14.80
C ALA A 82 -10.04 -8.17 -13.91
N ILE A 83 -10.16 -6.99 -13.28
CA ILE A 83 -11.33 -6.62 -12.48
C ILE A 83 -12.61 -6.61 -13.31
N ILE A 84 -12.57 -6.03 -14.52
CA ILE A 84 -13.73 -6.00 -15.42
C ILE A 84 -14.13 -7.42 -15.85
N LYS A 85 -13.14 -8.29 -16.09
CA LYS A 85 -13.37 -9.65 -16.59
C LYS A 85 -13.81 -10.64 -15.51
N TYR A 86 -13.20 -10.59 -14.32
CA TYR A 86 -13.35 -11.60 -13.27
C TYR A 86 -14.08 -11.09 -12.03
N GLY A 87 -14.39 -9.79 -11.97
CA GLY A 87 -15.03 -9.14 -10.82
C GLY A 87 -14.03 -8.65 -9.77
N VAL A 88 -14.55 -8.20 -8.62
CA VAL A 88 -13.73 -7.77 -7.49
C VAL A 88 -13.50 -8.92 -6.50
N THR A 89 -12.32 -8.91 -5.87
CA THR A 89 -11.98 -9.81 -4.75
C THR A 89 -12.08 -9.08 -3.41
N PRO A 90 -12.09 -9.79 -2.26
CA PRO A 90 -12.04 -9.17 -0.93
C PRO A 90 -10.80 -8.29 -0.68
N LEU A 91 -9.75 -8.43 -1.48
CA LEU A 91 -8.54 -7.61 -1.39
C LEU A 91 -8.71 -6.21 -2.02
N HIS A 92 -9.75 -6.04 -2.84
CA HIS A 92 -10.00 -4.78 -3.52
C HIS A 92 -10.66 -3.77 -2.59
N ARG A 93 -10.19 -2.51 -2.69
CA ARG A 93 -10.83 -1.38 -2.01
C ARG A 93 -11.97 -0.86 -2.87
N ALA A 94 -13.20 -1.27 -2.59
CA ALA A 94 -14.38 -1.00 -3.41
C ALA A 94 -14.51 0.47 -3.85
N GLN A 95 -14.28 1.42 -2.93
CA GLN A 95 -14.33 2.87 -3.21
C GLN A 95 -13.35 3.33 -4.29
N PHE A 96 -12.22 2.65 -4.46
CA PHE A 96 -11.21 2.97 -5.47
C PHE A 96 -11.42 2.21 -6.78
N VAL A 97 -12.07 1.04 -6.73
CA VAL A 97 -12.28 0.23 -7.93
C VAL A 97 -13.21 0.95 -8.90
N GLN A 98 -14.33 1.47 -8.41
CA GLN A 98 -15.31 2.15 -9.25
C GLN A 98 -14.67 3.28 -10.06
N SER A 99 -13.98 4.19 -9.39
CA SER A 99 -13.31 5.33 -10.06
C SER A 99 -12.19 4.89 -11.02
N ALA A 100 -11.47 3.81 -10.70
CA ALA A 100 -10.43 3.27 -11.58
C ALA A 100 -11.00 2.66 -12.87
N VAL A 101 -12.12 1.94 -12.78
CA VAL A 101 -12.80 1.34 -13.93
C VAL A 101 -13.40 2.43 -14.81
N GLU A 102 -14.13 3.38 -14.22
CA GLU A 102 -14.73 4.52 -14.96
C GLU A 102 -13.67 5.31 -15.73
N HIS A 103 -12.53 5.62 -15.09
CA HIS A 103 -11.42 6.33 -15.75
C HIS A 103 -10.77 5.52 -16.88
N TYR A 104 -10.72 4.19 -16.76
CA TYR A 104 -10.19 3.31 -17.80
C TYR A 104 -11.09 3.28 -19.03
N GLU A 105 -12.41 3.20 -18.84
CA GLU A 105 -13.40 3.20 -19.91
C GLU A 105 -13.44 4.54 -20.66
N GLN A 106 -13.37 5.67 -19.93
CA GLN A 106 -13.35 7.02 -20.52
C GLN A 106 -12.13 7.28 -21.42
N LYS A 107 -11.00 6.60 -21.16
CA LYS A 107 -9.80 6.69 -21.99
C LYS A 107 -9.84 5.79 -23.23
N GLY A 108 -10.98 5.19 -23.55
CA GLY A 108 -11.15 4.34 -24.72
C GLY A 108 -10.50 2.98 -24.56
N GLY A 109 -10.59 2.40 -23.35
CA GLY A 109 -10.00 1.10 -23.01
C GLY A 109 -10.12 0.08 -24.15
N ARG A 110 -8.95 -0.45 -24.57
CA ARG A 110 -8.70 -1.26 -25.80
C ARG A 110 -8.42 -0.46 -27.09
N GLN A 111 -7.53 0.53 -27.02
CA GLN A 111 -6.53 0.67 -28.09
C GLN A 111 -5.32 -0.23 -27.79
#